data_AF-A0A096LQ26-F1
#
_entry.id   AF-A0A096LQ26-F1
#
_cell.length_a   1.000
_cell.length_b   1.000
_cell.length_c   1.000
_cell.angle_alpha   90.00
_cell.angle_beta   90.00
_cell.angle_gamma   90.00
#
_symmetry.space_group_name_H-M   'P 1'
#
loop_
_entity.id
_entity.type
_entity.pdbx_description
1 polymer ?
#
loop_
_entity_poly.entity_id
_entity_poly.type
_entity_poly.pdbx_seq_one_letter_code
_entity_poly.pdbx_strand_id
1 'polypeptide(L)'
;LYLSKIQSLRTVAALEDCAHQLDLLGHSLSVQISRERGSTSTQEKDRLVQLKADCQFICHHVTKLCFELEDTQSFESIPQAMEEDEAQKACISPPREEEKMRKEREQALLIQQQEIEDKKDQIHTNSTSSASLCKKSSLRNTKKSKTTILSTQMAKESWRKAQLMDQLELLQKQMEEEARFHEETVKFLQTQYEEFQQRLHKWKQQTKKMQQEKQSKLDNLGCKRTLNTDKLMEMRRMFKEMERVVLEDKKEQELKRQQEEEAKAATTIQAYWRGTMVRRGLGPFKKLDKNIQGSRSSSIAQRP
;
A
#
# COMPACT_ATOMS: atom_id res chain seq x y z
N LEU A 1 15.87 24.66 16.34
CA LEU A 1 14.46 25.13 16.34
C LEU A 1 13.73 24.33 17.43
N TYR A 2 13.10 24.98 18.41
CA TYR A 2 12.49 24.26 19.55
C TYR A 2 10.96 24.22 19.44
N LEU A 3 10.37 23.05 19.68
CA LEU A 3 8.92 22.89 19.75
C LEU A 3 8.43 23.05 21.19
N SER A 4 7.22 23.59 21.39
CA SER A 4 6.61 23.59 22.73
C SER A 4 6.35 22.15 23.18
N LYS A 5 6.39 21.88 24.49
CA LYS A 5 6.25 20.52 25.04
C LYS A 5 4.97 19.79 24.59
N ILE A 6 3.87 20.52 24.43
CA ILE A 6 2.60 19.96 23.94
C ILE A 6 2.68 19.63 22.44
N GLN A 7 3.36 20.45 21.65
CA GLN A 7 3.58 20.19 20.23
C GLN A 7 4.52 19.00 20.05
N SER A 8 5.62 18.94 20.82
CA SER A 8 6.55 17.81 20.83
C SER A 8 5.83 16.49 21.10
N LEU A 9 5.02 16.41 22.17
CA LEU A 9 4.27 15.19 22.50
C LEU A 9 3.26 14.78 21.42
N ARG A 10 2.60 15.74 20.77
CA ARG A 10 1.69 15.45 19.64
C ARG A 10 2.44 14.95 18.41
N THR A 11 3.61 15.52 18.13
CA THR A 11 4.46 15.07 17.02
C THR A 11 5.05 13.70 17.29
N VAL A 12 5.50 13.42 18.52
CA VAL A 12 6.00 12.10 18.93
C VAL A 12 4.91 11.04 18.76
N ALA A 13 3.69 11.29 19.26
CA ALA A 13 2.58 10.34 19.10
C ALA A 13 2.26 10.03 17.63
N ALA A 14 2.37 11.01 16.73
CA ALA A 14 2.17 10.80 15.30
C ALA A 14 3.34 10.03 14.66
N LEU A 15 4.57 10.33 15.06
CA LEU A 15 5.78 9.67 14.58
C LEU A 15 5.88 8.22 15.06
N GLU A 16 5.46 7.94 16.29
CA GLU A 16 5.32 6.58 16.82
C GLU A 16 4.33 5.78 15.98
N ASP A 17 3.15 6.33 15.66
CA ASP A 17 2.20 5.65 14.77
C ASP A 17 2.81 5.37 13.39
N CYS A 18 3.55 6.33 12.82
CA CYS A 18 4.30 6.13 11.57
C CYS A 18 5.37 5.02 11.69
N ALA A 19 6.13 4.95 12.78
CA ALA A 19 7.11 3.90 13.01
C ALA A 19 6.46 2.52 13.08
N HIS A 20 5.35 2.39 13.80
CA HIS A 20 4.58 1.14 13.87
C HIS A 20 4.04 0.72 12.49
N GLN A 21 3.55 1.66 11.68
CA GLN A 21 3.09 1.38 10.32
C GLN A 21 4.24 0.93 9.40
N LEU A 22 5.43 1.53 9.53
CA LEU A 22 6.62 1.13 8.78
C LEU A 22 7.12 -0.26 9.17
N ASP A 23 7.08 -0.61 10.46
CA ASP A 23 7.42 -1.95 10.94
C ASP A 23 6.46 -3.02 10.43
N LEU A 24 5.14 -2.73 10.46
CA LEU A 24 4.12 -3.61 9.87
C LEU A 24 4.36 -3.81 8.37
N LEU A 25 4.73 -2.74 7.66
CA LEU A 25 5.06 -2.81 6.24
C LEU A 25 6.33 -3.64 6.00
N GLY A 26 7.39 -3.46 6.80
CA GLY A 26 8.62 -4.24 6.72
C GLY A 26 8.42 -5.73 6.99
N HIS A 27 7.53 -6.08 7.92
CA HIS A 27 7.11 -7.46 8.14
C HIS A 27 6.31 -8.02 6.96
N SER A 28 5.38 -7.25 6.40
CA SER A 28 4.60 -7.63 5.22
C SER A 28 5.51 -7.89 4.00
N LEU A 29 6.48 -7.01 3.75
CA LEU A 29 7.48 -7.15 2.70
C LEU A 29 8.36 -8.39 2.92
N SER A 30 8.78 -8.67 4.17
CA SER A 30 9.55 -9.87 4.49
C SER A 30 8.78 -11.17 4.18
N VAL A 31 7.47 -11.19 4.45
CA VAL A 31 6.59 -12.31 4.11
C VAL A 31 6.40 -12.44 2.60
N GLN A 32 6.31 -11.33 1.87
CA GLN A 32 6.21 -11.32 0.40
C GLN A 32 7.48 -11.85 -0.25
N ILE A 33 8.66 -11.35 0.14
CA ILE A 33 9.97 -11.82 -0.32
C ILE A 33 10.13 -13.32 -0.07
N SER A 34 9.67 -13.81 1.09
CA SER A 34 9.75 -15.24 1.45
C SER A 34 8.78 -16.13 0.66
N ARG A 35 7.63 -15.59 0.23
CA ARG A 35 6.61 -16.30 -0.56
C ARG A 35 6.92 -16.34 -2.05
N GLU A 36 7.65 -15.38 -2.58
CA GLU A 36 8.11 -15.37 -3.97
C GLU A 36 9.25 -16.39 -4.18
N ARG A 37 8.91 -17.69 -4.18
CA ARG A 37 9.84 -18.79 -4.53
C ARG A 37 9.65 -19.33 -5.96
N GLY A 38 8.83 -18.70 -6.79
CA GLY A 38 8.60 -19.12 -8.18
C GLY A 38 8.67 -17.95 -9.16
N SER A 39 9.53 -18.08 -10.17
CA SER A 39 9.61 -17.36 -11.47
C SER A 39 9.32 -15.84 -11.55
N THR A 40 9.25 -15.10 -10.44
CA THR A 40 9.29 -13.63 -10.48
C THR A 40 10.71 -13.21 -10.84
N SER A 41 10.82 -12.30 -11.81
CA SER A 41 12.09 -11.75 -12.29
C SER A 41 12.97 -11.38 -11.10
N THR A 42 14.23 -11.80 -11.08
CA THR A 42 15.23 -11.46 -10.03
C THR A 42 15.17 -9.97 -9.64
N GLN A 43 14.87 -9.11 -10.61
CA GLN A 43 14.67 -7.66 -10.45
C GLN A 43 13.55 -7.27 -9.47
N GLU A 44 12.45 -8.02 -9.39
CA GLU A 44 11.32 -7.71 -8.51
C GLU A 44 11.66 -8.02 -7.05
N LYS A 45 12.39 -9.11 -6.83
CA LYS A 45 12.92 -9.45 -5.49
C LYS A 45 13.93 -8.42 -5.01
N ASP A 46 14.83 -7.98 -5.88
CA ASP A 46 15.81 -6.95 -5.56
C ASP A 46 15.13 -5.62 -5.19
N ARG A 47 14.06 -5.24 -5.90
CA ARG A 47 13.22 -4.07 -5.55
C ARG A 47 12.55 -4.21 -4.19
N LEU A 48 12.00 -5.38 -3.86
CA LEU A 48 11.35 -5.62 -2.56
C LEU A 48 12.37 -5.62 -1.42
N VAL A 49 13.57 -6.16 -1.64
CA VAL A 49 14.67 -6.12 -0.67
C VAL A 49 15.14 -4.69 -0.43
N GLN A 50 15.29 -3.88 -1.49
CA GLN A 50 15.63 -2.46 -1.37
C GLN A 50 14.56 -1.69 -0.60
N LEU A 51 13.29 -1.84 -0.98
CA LEU A 51 12.17 -1.16 -0.32
C LEU A 51 12.09 -1.53 1.17
N LYS A 52 12.40 -2.78 1.53
CA LYS A 52 12.49 -3.21 2.92
C LYS A 52 13.63 -2.50 3.66
N ALA A 53 14.81 -2.39 3.05
CA ALA A 53 15.95 -1.68 3.64
C ALA A 53 15.62 -0.20 3.87
N ASP A 54 14.96 0.44 2.90
CA ASP A 54 14.53 1.84 2.99
C ASP A 54 13.52 2.03 4.14
N CYS A 55 12.55 1.12 4.29
CA CYS A 55 11.58 1.19 5.39
C CYS A 55 12.23 1.04 6.77
N GLN A 56 13.23 0.16 6.90
CA GLN A 56 13.99 -0.01 8.14
C GLN A 56 14.83 1.22 8.47
N PHE A 57 15.45 1.81 7.46
CA PHE A 57 16.20 3.06 7.60
C PHE A 57 15.29 4.20 8.08
N ILE A 58 14.15 4.40 7.42
CA ILE A 58 13.18 5.43 7.82
C ILE A 58 12.66 5.17 9.23
N CYS A 59 12.31 3.92 9.57
CA CYS A 59 11.85 3.56 10.92
C CYS A 59 12.90 3.90 12.00
N HIS A 60 14.18 3.61 11.73
CA HIS A 60 15.27 3.97 12.63
C HIS A 60 15.37 5.48 12.87
N HIS A 61 15.30 6.28 11.80
CA HIS A 61 15.36 7.74 11.90
C HIS A 61 14.12 8.36 12.55
N VAL A 62 12.93 7.82 12.30
CA VAL A 62 11.68 8.25 12.95
C VAL A 62 11.74 7.94 14.45
N THR A 63 12.22 6.76 14.83
CA THR A 63 12.38 6.38 16.25
C THR A 63 13.42 7.26 16.95
N LYS A 64 14.54 7.55 16.28
CA LYS A 64 15.57 8.47 16.78
C LYS A 64 15.01 9.88 16.99
N LEU A 65 14.18 10.37 16.05
CA LEU A 65 13.48 11.65 16.18
C LEU A 65 12.49 11.66 17.35
N CYS A 66 11.76 10.57 17.59
CA CYS A 66 10.88 10.47 18.75
C CYS A 66 11.66 10.69 20.06
N PHE A 67 12.81 10.02 20.22
CA PHE A 67 13.68 10.20 21.39
C PHE A 67 14.20 11.64 21.50
N GLU A 68 14.67 12.24 20.40
CA GLU A 68 15.19 13.61 20.42
C GLU A 68 14.11 14.66 20.75
N LEU A 69 12.89 14.47 20.26
CA LEU A 69 11.76 15.34 20.55
C LEU A 69 11.29 15.21 22.00
N GLU A 70 11.33 14.00 22.57
CA GLU A 70 10.93 13.72 23.94
C GLU A 70 11.96 14.25 24.96
N ASP A 71 13.26 14.08 24.67
CA ASP A 71 14.36 14.48 25.57
C ASP A 71 14.79 15.94 25.41
N THR A 72 14.92 16.43 24.17
CA THR A 72 15.61 17.70 23.87
C THR A 72 14.72 18.75 23.22
N GLN A 73 13.49 18.40 22.82
CA GLN A 73 12.57 19.25 22.05
C GLN A 73 13.22 19.85 20.78
N SER A 74 14.22 19.16 20.23
CA SER A 74 15.01 19.54 19.06
C SER A 74 14.93 18.45 17.99
N PHE A 75 15.31 18.78 16.76
CA PHE A 75 15.21 17.89 15.59
C PHE A 75 16.40 18.03 14.61
N GLU A 76 17.58 18.40 15.10
CA GLU A 76 18.77 18.69 14.28
C GLU A 76 19.40 17.46 13.61
N SER A 77 19.08 16.25 14.09
CA SER A 77 19.61 14.97 13.59
C SER A 77 19.09 14.54 12.22
N ILE A 78 17.87 14.94 11.85
CA ILE A 78 17.28 14.62 10.54
C ILE A 78 17.87 15.46 9.40
N PRO A 79 17.96 16.80 9.52
CA PRO A 79 18.63 17.63 8.51
C PRO A 79 20.04 17.13 8.22
N GLN A 80 20.80 16.76 9.26
CA GLN A 80 22.17 16.27 9.13
C GLN A 80 22.23 14.89 8.43
N ALA A 81 21.31 13.97 8.75
CA ALA A 81 21.23 12.68 8.08
C ALA A 81 20.77 12.77 6.61
N MET A 82 19.91 13.74 6.28
CA MET A 82 19.51 14.00 4.89
C MET A 82 20.66 14.61 4.08
N GLU A 83 21.45 15.51 4.68
CA GLU A 83 22.64 16.10 4.06
C GLU A 83 23.73 15.03 3.81
N GLU A 84 23.86 14.06 4.72
CA GLU A 84 24.74 12.89 4.54
C GLU A 84 24.26 11.94 3.43
N ASP A 85 22.97 11.60 3.32
CA ASP A 85 22.43 10.78 2.22
C ASP A 85 22.52 11.46 0.85
N GLU A 86 22.31 12.78 0.81
CA GLU A 86 22.45 13.58 -0.42
C GLU A 86 23.92 13.63 -0.88
N ALA A 87 24.86 13.82 0.05
CA ALA A 87 26.30 13.75 -0.24
C ALA A 87 26.73 12.34 -0.69
N GLN A 88 26.13 11.29 -0.12
CA GLN A 88 26.44 9.90 -0.47
C GLN A 88 25.86 9.52 -1.85
N LYS A 89 24.65 9.98 -2.19
CA LYS A 89 24.05 9.82 -3.54
C LYS A 89 24.81 10.58 -4.62
N ALA A 90 25.29 11.79 -4.33
CA ALA A 90 26.13 12.57 -5.24
C ALA A 90 27.46 11.87 -5.55
N CYS A 91 27.98 11.05 -4.63
CA CYS A 91 29.20 10.28 -4.81
C CYS A 91 28.98 8.95 -5.58
N ILE A 92 27.75 8.43 -5.60
CA ILE A 92 27.39 7.11 -6.19
C ILE A 92 26.90 7.22 -7.64
N SER A 93 26.48 8.39 -8.14
CA SER A 93 26.21 8.59 -9.59
C SER A 93 27.51 8.90 -10.34
N PRO A 94 28.09 7.99 -11.14
CA PRO A 94 29.26 8.36 -11.93
C PRO A 94 28.80 9.15 -13.17
N PRO A 95 29.43 10.29 -13.49
CA PRO A 95 29.22 11.02 -14.74
C PRO A 95 29.84 10.30 -15.96
N ARG A 96 29.91 8.96 -15.94
CA ARG A 96 30.74 8.15 -16.85
C ARG A 96 29.94 7.48 -17.96
N GLU A 97 28.64 7.22 -17.77
CA GLU A 97 27.77 6.66 -18.82
C GLU A 97 27.20 7.75 -19.72
N GLU A 98 26.77 8.89 -19.15
CA GLU A 98 26.32 10.04 -19.93
C GLU A 98 27.44 10.62 -20.80
N GLU A 99 28.69 10.65 -20.30
CA GLU A 99 29.85 11.11 -21.08
C GLU A 99 30.21 10.15 -22.23
N LYS A 100 30.06 8.83 -22.04
CA LYS A 100 30.22 7.84 -23.11
C LYS A 100 29.16 7.99 -24.19
N MET A 101 27.89 8.09 -23.80
CA MET A 101 26.77 8.31 -24.72
C MET A 101 26.91 9.65 -25.48
N ARG A 102 27.50 10.67 -24.84
CA ARG A 102 27.78 11.95 -25.49
C ARG A 102 28.89 11.84 -26.53
N LYS A 103 29.99 11.13 -26.22
CA LYS A 103 31.10 10.87 -27.16
C LYS A 103 30.67 10.02 -28.36
N GLU A 104 29.80 9.03 -28.14
CA GLU A 104 29.26 8.21 -29.23
C GLU A 104 28.35 9.02 -30.16
N ARG A 105 27.51 9.91 -29.61
CA ARG A 105 26.69 10.84 -30.42
C ARG A 105 27.54 11.81 -31.23
N GLU A 106 28.62 12.31 -30.65
CA GLU A 106 29.53 13.24 -31.33
C GLU A 106 30.29 12.56 -32.48
N GLN A 107 30.73 11.31 -32.30
CA GLN A 107 31.32 10.52 -33.38
C GLN A 107 30.33 10.20 -34.50
N ALA A 108 29.07 9.86 -34.18
CA ALA A 108 28.04 9.60 -35.18
C ALA A 108 27.74 10.84 -36.04
N LEU A 109 27.72 12.03 -35.44
CA LEU A 109 27.51 13.29 -36.16
C LEU A 109 28.69 13.62 -37.10
N LEU A 110 29.92 13.34 -36.68
CA LEU A 110 31.11 13.55 -37.52
C LEU A 110 31.08 12.66 -38.77
N ILE A 111 30.69 11.39 -38.61
CA ILE A 111 30.55 10.44 -39.73
C ILE A 111 29.46 10.91 -40.70
N GLN A 112 28.32 11.36 -40.18
CA GLN A 112 27.25 11.90 -41.03
C GLN A 112 27.67 13.17 -41.78
N GLN A 113 28.44 14.07 -41.17
CA GLN A 113 28.97 15.25 -41.86
C GLN A 113 29.92 14.86 -43.00
N GLN A 114 30.80 13.89 -42.78
CA GLN A 114 31.70 13.40 -43.82
C GLN A 114 30.93 12.78 -45.00
N GLU A 115 29.89 11.98 -44.72
CA GLU A 115 29.06 11.37 -45.76
C GLU A 115 28.26 12.41 -46.57
N ILE A 116 27.84 13.50 -45.93
CA ILE A 116 27.18 14.62 -46.60
C ILE A 116 28.16 15.35 -47.53
N GLU A 117 29.40 15.59 -47.10
CA GLU A 117 30.42 16.23 -47.94
C GLU A 117 30.78 15.33 -49.14
N ASP A 118 30.96 14.01 -48.92
CA ASP A 118 31.24 13.06 -50.00
C ASP A 118 30.10 13.00 -51.03
N LYS A 119 28.84 12.99 -50.57
CA LYS A 119 27.65 13.03 -51.46
C LYS A 119 27.57 14.35 -52.24
N LYS A 120 27.95 15.47 -51.62
CA LYS A 120 27.97 16.78 -52.25
C LYS A 120 29.03 16.85 -53.36
N ASP A 121 30.22 16.28 -53.14
CA ASP A 121 31.26 16.17 -54.17
C ASP A 121 30.85 15.25 -55.32
N GLN A 122 30.15 14.16 -55.02
CA GLN A 122 29.61 13.25 -56.02
C GLN A 122 28.52 13.92 -56.88
N ILE A 123 27.63 14.73 -56.27
CA ILE A 123 26.64 15.54 -56.98
C ILE A 123 27.33 16.58 -57.87
N HIS A 124 28.38 17.26 -57.39
CA HIS A 124 29.12 18.23 -58.19
C HIS A 124 29.77 17.57 -59.42
N THR A 125 30.35 16.38 -59.24
CA THR A 125 30.98 15.61 -60.33
C THR A 125 29.95 15.15 -61.37
N ASN A 126 28.78 14.66 -60.91
CA ASN A 126 27.67 14.24 -61.77
C ASN A 126 27.05 15.42 -62.54
N SER A 127 26.90 16.58 -61.90
CA SER A 127 26.40 17.80 -62.52
C SER A 127 27.36 18.33 -63.60
N THR A 128 28.67 18.26 -63.38
CA THR A 128 29.68 18.63 -64.38
C THR A 128 29.66 17.69 -65.58
N SER A 129 29.46 16.40 -65.34
CA SER A 129 29.36 15.37 -66.39
C SER A 129 28.11 15.54 -67.26
N SER A 130 26.95 15.84 -66.65
CA SER A 130 25.70 16.07 -67.39
C SER A 130 25.75 17.36 -68.24
N ALA A 131 26.38 18.43 -67.74
CA ALA A 131 26.62 19.65 -68.49
C ALA A 131 27.53 19.43 -69.73
N SER A 132 28.49 18.51 -69.64
CA SER A 132 29.37 18.14 -70.76
C SER A 132 28.67 17.32 -71.85
N LEU A 133 27.67 16.50 -71.48
CA LEU A 133 26.86 15.68 -72.38
C LEU A 133 25.79 16.52 -73.10
N CYS A 134 25.23 17.52 -72.42
CA CYS A 134 24.21 18.42 -73.00
C CYS A 134 24.76 19.27 -74.17
N LYS A 135 26.06 19.59 -74.19
CA LYS A 135 26.69 20.29 -75.32
C LYS A 135 26.90 19.43 -76.57
N LYS A 136 26.82 18.08 -76.48
CA LYS A 136 27.09 17.16 -77.59
C LYS A 136 25.84 16.71 -78.37
N SER A 137 24.63 16.94 -77.86
CA SER A 137 23.39 16.41 -78.46
C SER A 137 22.66 17.35 -79.42
N SER A 138 23.13 18.60 -79.61
CA SER A 138 22.43 19.60 -80.45
C SER A 138 22.76 19.55 -81.96
N LEU A 139 23.43 18.51 -82.48
CA LEU A 139 23.77 18.46 -83.90
C LEU A 139 23.55 17.09 -84.54
N ARG A 140 22.32 16.81 -84.98
CA ARG A 140 22.02 16.00 -86.20
C ARG A 140 20.52 15.88 -86.45
N ASN A 141 20.04 16.53 -87.51
CA ASN A 141 18.78 16.21 -88.17
C ASN A 141 18.98 16.27 -89.69
N THR A 142 18.85 15.14 -90.39
CA THR A 142 18.65 15.14 -91.85
C THR A 142 17.76 13.98 -92.31
N LYS A 143 16.55 14.38 -92.72
CA LYS A 143 15.56 13.86 -93.69
C LYS A 143 15.94 12.60 -94.49
N LYS A 144 15.04 11.60 -94.50
CA LYS A 144 14.89 10.57 -95.57
C LYS A 144 13.41 10.15 -95.76
N SER A 145 13.16 9.32 -96.78
CA SER A 145 11.99 9.17 -97.65
C SER A 145 10.72 8.47 -97.11
N LYS A 146 9.55 8.88 -97.61
CA LYS A 146 8.21 8.72 -96.99
C LYS A 146 7.57 7.31 -96.98
N THR A 147 8.01 6.32 -97.76
CA THR A 147 7.25 5.05 -97.90
C THR A 147 7.83 3.85 -97.14
N THR A 148 9.16 3.68 -97.09
CA THR A 148 9.82 2.65 -96.25
C THR A 148 9.85 3.06 -94.77
N ILE A 149 9.92 4.37 -94.50
CA ILE A 149 9.84 4.91 -93.13
C ILE A 149 8.51 4.55 -92.50
N LEU A 150 7.39 4.59 -93.23
CA LEU A 150 6.08 4.28 -92.66
C LEU A 150 6.03 2.84 -92.11
N SER A 151 6.51 1.84 -92.87
CA SER A 151 6.53 0.44 -92.42
C SER A 151 7.49 0.21 -91.23
N THR A 152 8.70 0.76 -91.30
CA THR A 152 9.67 0.67 -90.19
C THR A 152 9.23 1.46 -88.95
N GLN A 153 8.49 2.55 -89.14
CA GLN A 153 7.92 3.36 -88.07
C GLN A 153 6.74 2.66 -87.40
N MET A 154 5.84 2.06 -88.19
CA MET A 154 4.75 1.22 -87.68
C MET A 154 5.27 0.03 -86.86
N ALA A 155 6.36 -0.63 -87.30
CA ALA A 155 7.00 -1.70 -86.55
C ALA A 155 7.64 -1.21 -85.23
N LYS A 156 8.29 -0.04 -85.23
CA LYS A 156 8.85 0.59 -84.03
C LYS A 156 7.76 1.05 -83.05
N GLU A 157 6.66 1.59 -83.55
CA GLU A 157 5.50 1.98 -82.77
C GLU A 157 4.80 0.75 -82.17
N SER A 158 4.69 -0.34 -82.93
CA SER A 158 4.17 -1.62 -82.43
C SER A 158 5.05 -2.20 -81.32
N TRP A 159 6.38 -2.15 -81.46
CA TRP A 159 7.30 -2.64 -80.42
C TRP A 159 7.23 -1.78 -79.15
N ARG A 160 7.18 -0.45 -79.29
CA ARG A 160 6.97 0.46 -78.16
C ARG A 160 5.63 0.23 -77.48
N LYS A 161 4.56 -0.02 -78.25
CA LYS A 161 3.24 -0.33 -77.72
C LYS A 161 3.26 -1.65 -76.95
N ALA A 162 3.91 -2.69 -77.46
CA ALA A 162 4.10 -3.96 -76.75
C ALA A 162 4.90 -3.76 -75.46
N GLN A 163 6.00 -3.02 -75.50
CA GLN A 163 6.81 -2.69 -74.32
C GLN A 163 6.00 -1.93 -73.26
N LEU A 164 5.15 -0.98 -73.68
CA LEU A 164 4.26 -0.25 -72.78
C LEU A 164 3.17 -1.16 -72.19
N MET A 165 2.64 -2.11 -72.98
CA MET A 165 1.68 -3.10 -72.47
C MET A 165 2.34 -4.02 -71.42
N ASP A 166 3.55 -4.51 -71.67
CA ASP A 166 4.29 -5.34 -70.72
C ASP A 166 4.58 -4.57 -69.41
N GLN A 167 4.92 -3.28 -69.51
CA GLN A 167 5.10 -2.41 -68.34
C GLN A 167 3.79 -2.19 -67.58
N LEU A 168 2.67 -2.00 -68.27
CA LEU A 168 1.36 -1.89 -67.63
C LEU A 168 0.97 -3.19 -66.93
N GLU A 169 1.20 -4.35 -67.57
CA GLU A 169 0.92 -5.65 -66.96
C GLU A 169 1.79 -5.90 -65.72
N LEU A 170 3.08 -5.55 -65.79
CA LEU A 170 3.99 -5.67 -64.63
C LEU A 170 3.55 -4.77 -63.47
N LEU A 171 3.24 -3.50 -63.75
CA LEU A 171 2.76 -2.57 -62.73
C LEU A 171 1.43 -3.02 -62.13
N GLN A 172 0.54 -3.60 -62.95
CA GLN A 172 -0.72 -4.15 -62.46
C GLN A 172 -0.48 -5.34 -61.52
N LYS A 173 0.42 -6.26 -61.86
CA LYS A 173 0.79 -7.38 -60.97
C LYS A 173 1.39 -6.90 -59.66
N GLN A 174 2.28 -5.90 -59.70
CA GLN A 174 2.86 -5.31 -58.49
C GLN A 174 1.78 -4.68 -57.61
N MET A 175 0.83 -3.97 -58.21
CA MET A 175 -0.28 -3.36 -57.46
C MET A 175 -1.19 -4.42 -56.82
N GLU A 176 -1.48 -5.51 -57.51
CA GLU A 176 -2.25 -6.64 -56.96
C GLU A 176 -1.51 -7.37 -55.85
N GLU A 177 -0.19 -7.53 -55.95
CA GLU A 177 0.67 -8.08 -54.90
C GLU A 177 0.72 -7.18 -53.66
N GLU A 178 0.93 -5.87 -53.84
CA GLU A 178 0.89 -4.90 -52.75
C GLU A 178 -0.48 -4.86 -52.06
N ALA A 179 -1.56 -4.93 -52.83
CA ALA A 179 -2.92 -4.98 -52.28
C ALA A 179 -3.15 -6.23 -51.42
N ARG A 180 -2.70 -7.41 -51.90
CA ARG A 180 -2.78 -8.67 -51.12
C ARG A 180 -1.95 -8.61 -49.85
N PHE A 181 -0.70 -8.15 -49.95
CA PHE A 181 0.18 -8.01 -48.78
C PHE A 181 -0.39 -7.03 -47.76
N HIS A 182 -0.99 -5.93 -48.22
CA HIS A 182 -1.66 -4.97 -47.35
C HIS A 182 -2.85 -5.62 -46.61
N GLU A 183 -3.70 -6.36 -47.32
CA GLU A 183 -4.83 -7.07 -46.72
C GLU A 183 -4.37 -8.09 -45.67
N GLU A 184 -3.32 -8.87 -45.96
CA GLU A 184 -2.73 -9.81 -45.01
C GLU A 184 -2.16 -9.11 -43.78
N THR A 185 -1.45 -8.00 -43.98
CA THR A 185 -0.90 -7.19 -42.89
C THR A 185 -2.01 -6.64 -41.99
N VAL A 186 -3.09 -6.12 -42.58
CA VAL A 186 -4.25 -5.61 -41.83
C VAL A 186 -4.93 -6.73 -41.04
N LYS A 187 -5.17 -7.90 -41.66
CA LYS A 187 -5.74 -9.06 -40.97
C LYS A 187 -4.88 -9.52 -39.81
N PHE A 188 -3.56 -9.59 -40.00
CA PHE A 188 -2.61 -9.94 -38.95
C PHE A 188 -2.69 -8.96 -37.78
N LEU A 189 -2.61 -7.66 -38.05
CA LEU A 189 -2.68 -6.62 -37.03
C LEU A 189 -4.02 -6.65 -36.28
N GLN A 190 -5.13 -6.88 -36.99
CA GLN A 190 -6.45 -7.01 -36.38
C GLN A 190 -6.51 -8.21 -35.43
N THR A 191 -5.97 -9.35 -35.84
CA THR A 191 -5.92 -10.57 -35.01
C THR A 191 -5.10 -10.33 -33.75
N GLN A 192 -3.92 -9.71 -33.88
CA GLN A 192 -3.07 -9.36 -32.74
C GLN A 192 -3.77 -8.39 -31.80
N TYR A 193 -4.45 -7.38 -32.34
CA TYR A 193 -5.21 -6.43 -31.54
C TYR A 193 -6.33 -7.13 -30.74
N GLU A 194 -7.10 -8.02 -31.37
CA GLU A 194 -8.16 -8.79 -30.70
C GLU A 194 -7.60 -9.71 -29.60
N GLU A 195 -6.47 -10.38 -29.85
CA GLU A 195 -5.80 -11.18 -28.82
C GLU A 195 -5.37 -10.35 -27.61
N PHE A 196 -4.76 -9.18 -27.84
CA PHE A 196 -4.38 -8.27 -26.76
C PHE A 196 -5.59 -7.77 -25.99
N GLN A 197 -6.68 -7.42 -26.67
CA GLN A 197 -7.94 -7.02 -26.03
C GLN A 197 -8.51 -8.13 -25.16
N GLN A 198 -8.52 -9.37 -25.64
CA GLN A 198 -8.99 -10.52 -24.85
C GLN A 198 -8.10 -10.77 -23.62
N ARG A 199 -6.77 -10.70 -23.78
CA ARG A 199 -5.85 -10.81 -22.65
C ARG A 199 -6.11 -9.71 -21.64
N LEU A 200 -6.17 -8.45 -22.09
CA LEU A 200 -6.45 -7.29 -21.23
C LEU A 200 -7.78 -7.45 -20.50
N HIS A 201 -8.81 -7.94 -21.17
CA HIS A 201 -10.10 -8.20 -20.55
C HIS A 201 -10.01 -9.28 -19.46
N LYS A 202 -9.34 -10.41 -19.73
CA LYS A 202 -9.09 -11.47 -18.74
C LYS A 202 -8.33 -10.94 -17.53
N TRP A 203 -7.25 -10.18 -17.76
CA TRP A 203 -6.48 -9.55 -16.69
C TRP A 203 -7.33 -8.59 -15.86
N LYS A 204 -8.13 -7.72 -16.51
CA LYS A 204 -9.03 -6.79 -15.82
C LYS A 204 -10.07 -7.51 -14.97
N GLN A 205 -10.68 -8.58 -15.48
CA GLN A 205 -11.63 -9.40 -14.74
C GLN A 205 -10.97 -10.11 -13.54
N GLN A 206 -9.80 -10.71 -13.75
CA GLN A 206 -9.06 -11.43 -12.70
C GLN A 206 -8.63 -10.49 -11.57
N THR A 207 -8.10 -9.31 -11.90
CA THR A 207 -7.73 -8.30 -10.91
C THR A 207 -8.94 -7.82 -10.13
N LYS A 208 -10.08 -7.56 -10.80
CA LYS A 208 -11.32 -7.18 -10.13
C LYS A 208 -11.81 -8.26 -9.16
N LYS A 209 -11.79 -9.52 -9.58
CA LYS A 209 -12.17 -10.66 -8.72
C LYS A 209 -11.24 -10.78 -7.50
N MET A 210 -9.93 -10.68 -7.71
CA MET A 210 -8.96 -10.74 -6.63
C MET A 210 -9.16 -9.59 -5.63
N GLN A 211 -9.43 -8.38 -6.12
CA GLN A 211 -9.73 -7.22 -5.28
C GLN A 211 -10.99 -7.44 -4.45
N GLN A 212 -12.07 -7.95 -5.06
CA GLN A 212 -13.31 -8.28 -4.35
C GLN A 212 -13.11 -9.36 -3.29
N GLU A 213 -12.36 -10.42 -3.58
CA GLU A 213 -12.04 -11.46 -2.60
C GLU A 213 -11.20 -10.93 -1.43
N LYS A 214 -10.23 -10.06 -1.70
CA LYS A 214 -9.42 -9.42 -0.66
C LYS A 214 -10.26 -8.49 0.21
N GLN A 215 -11.13 -7.69 -0.40
CA GLN A 215 -12.05 -6.82 0.32
C GLN A 215 -12.99 -7.63 1.22
N SER A 216 -13.62 -8.68 0.68
CA SER A 216 -14.50 -9.56 1.47
C SER A 216 -13.78 -10.24 2.64
N LYS A 217 -12.51 -10.62 2.46
CA LYS A 217 -11.67 -11.15 3.55
C LYS A 217 -11.40 -10.10 4.62
N LEU A 218 -11.08 -8.86 4.23
CA LEU A 218 -10.89 -7.75 5.17
C LEU A 218 -12.18 -7.45 5.93
N ASP A 219 -13.32 -7.39 5.26
CA ASP A 219 -14.63 -7.14 5.88
C ASP A 219 -14.97 -8.24 6.89
N ASN A 220 -14.74 -9.51 6.53
CA ASN A 220 -14.96 -10.64 7.45
C ASN A 220 -14.06 -10.58 8.69
N LEU A 221 -12.78 -10.23 8.52
CA LEU A 221 -11.86 -10.04 9.63
C LEU A 221 -12.26 -8.84 10.50
N GLY A 222 -12.72 -7.75 9.88
CA GLY A 222 -13.30 -6.60 10.55
C GLY A 222 -14.48 -7.01 11.43
N CYS A 223 -15.47 -7.71 10.88
CA CYS A 223 -16.62 -8.22 11.64
C CYS A 223 -16.21 -9.15 12.79
N LYS A 224 -15.23 -10.05 12.57
CA LYS A 224 -14.73 -10.92 13.65
C LYS A 224 -14.07 -10.13 14.77
N ARG A 225 -13.30 -9.10 14.42
CA ARG A 225 -12.64 -8.21 15.39
C ARG A 225 -13.66 -7.43 16.21
N THR A 226 -14.67 -6.85 15.56
CA THR A 226 -15.74 -6.10 16.27
C THR A 226 -16.51 -7.01 17.21
N LEU A 227 -16.96 -8.18 16.74
CA LEU A 227 -17.67 -9.16 17.57
C LEU A 227 -16.83 -9.63 18.77
N ASN A 228 -15.54 -9.86 18.59
CA ASN A 228 -14.65 -10.22 19.70
C ASN A 228 -14.53 -9.08 20.71
N THR A 229 -14.37 -7.85 20.20
CA THR A 229 -14.28 -6.65 21.05
C THR A 229 -15.57 -6.46 21.85
N ASP A 230 -16.74 -6.61 21.22
CA ASP A 230 -18.05 -6.51 21.88
C ASP A 230 -18.18 -7.56 23.00
N LYS A 231 -17.79 -8.81 22.71
CA LYS A 231 -17.78 -9.89 23.71
C LYS A 231 -16.86 -9.58 24.90
N LEU A 232 -15.68 -9.02 24.65
CA LEU A 232 -14.76 -8.60 25.71
C LEU A 232 -15.33 -7.44 26.54
N MET A 233 -16.00 -6.47 25.90
CA MET A 233 -16.66 -5.38 26.61
C MET A 233 -17.81 -5.89 27.48
N GLU A 234 -18.60 -6.84 26.98
CA GLU A 234 -19.69 -7.47 27.73
C GLU A 234 -19.16 -8.25 28.94
N MET A 235 -18.12 -9.07 28.76
CA MET A 235 -17.47 -9.77 29.87
C MET A 235 -16.94 -8.79 30.93
N ARG A 236 -16.30 -7.70 30.51
CA ARG A 236 -15.83 -6.65 31.43
C ARG A 236 -16.99 -6.02 32.21
N ARG A 237 -18.13 -5.80 31.57
CA ARG A 237 -19.34 -5.28 32.24
C ARG A 237 -19.86 -6.28 33.27
N MET A 238 -19.93 -7.56 32.93
CA MET A 238 -20.34 -8.61 33.87
C MET A 238 -19.41 -8.71 35.07
N PHE A 239 -18.09 -8.66 34.87
CA PHE A 239 -17.13 -8.68 35.99
C PHE A 239 -17.34 -7.50 36.94
N LYS A 240 -17.52 -6.28 36.42
CA LYS A 240 -17.80 -5.11 37.25
C LYS A 240 -19.10 -5.25 38.05
N GLU A 241 -20.13 -5.86 37.46
CA GLU A 241 -21.40 -6.11 38.14
C GLU A 241 -21.23 -7.15 39.25
N MET A 242 -20.54 -8.27 38.97
CA MET A 242 -20.23 -9.27 39.99
C MET A 242 -19.38 -8.71 41.13
N GLU A 243 -18.37 -7.89 40.82
CA GLU A 243 -17.56 -7.20 41.83
C GLU A 243 -18.42 -6.31 42.73
N ARG A 244 -19.40 -5.59 42.16
CA ARG A 244 -20.34 -4.76 42.93
C ARG A 244 -21.17 -5.62 43.88
N VAL A 245 -21.77 -6.71 43.38
CA VAL A 245 -22.57 -7.63 44.18
C VAL A 245 -21.76 -8.24 45.33
N VAL A 246 -20.52 -8.67 45.05
CA VAL A 246 -19.63 -9.23 46.08
C VAL A 246 -19.29 -8.18 47.15
N LEU A 247 -19.09 -6.93 46.75
CA LEU A 247 -18.76 -5.84 47.67
C LEU A 247 -19.97 -5.45 48.52
N GLU A 248 -21.18 -5.48 47.96
CA GLU A 248 -22.45 -5.28 48.67
C GLU A 248 -22.71 -6.41 49.68
N ASP A 249 -22.55 -7.67 49.28
CA ASP A 249 -22.72 -8.83 50.17
C ASP A 249 -21.75 -8.79 51.36
N LYS A 250 -20.47 -8.44 51.12
CA LYS A 250 -19.49 -8.24 52.19
C LYS A 250 -19.87 -7.14 53.17
N LYS A 251 -20.41 -6.02 52.66
CA LYS A 251 -20.90 -4.91 53.51
C LYS A 251 -22.10 -5.35 54.35
N GLU A 252 -23.03 -6.09 53.76
CA GLU A 252 -24.21 -6.59 54.47
C GLU A 252 -23.83 -7.61 55.56
N GLN A 253 -22.91 -8.52 55.25
CA GLN A 253 -22.39 -9.47 56.24
C GLN A 253 -21.70 -8.78 57.42
N GLU A 254 -20.88 -7.76 57.15
CA GLU A 254 -20.23 -6.98 58.21
C GLU A 254 -21.25 -6.25 59.09
N LEU A 255 -22.28 -5.65 58.48
CA LEU A 255 -23.35 -4.99 59.22
C LEU A 255 -24.13 -5.98 60.10
N LYS A 256 -24.45 -7.18 59.58
CA LYS A 256 -25.11 -8.24 60.36
C LYS A 256 -24.24 -8.68 61.54
N ARG A 257 -22.94 -8.86 61.32
CA ARG A 257 -21.99 -9.22 62.40
C ARG A 257 -21.95 -8.15 63.49
N GLN A 258 -21.90 -6.87 63.13
CA GLN A 258 -21.94 -5.77 64.10
C GLN A 258 -23.24 -5.77 64.90
N GLN A 259 -24.39 -5.94 64.25
CA GLN A 259 -25.69 -6.04 64.93
C GLN A 259 -25.76 -7.24 65.89
N GLU A 260 -25.19 -8.38 65.52
CA GLU A 260 -25.11 -9.54 66.40
C GLU A 260 -24.21 -9.29 67.62
N GLU A 261 -23.06 -8.63 67.42
CA GLU A 261 -22.15 -8.26 68.51
C GLU A 261 -22.81 -7.26 69.47
N GLU A 262 -23.51 -6.25 68.95
CA GLU A 262 -24.31 -5.32 69.74
C GLU A 262 -25.41 -6.03 70.53
N ALA A 263 -26.14 -6.95 69.89
CA ALA A 263 -27.18 -7.74 70.56
C ALA A 263 -26.61 -8.64 71.67
N LYS A 264 -25.43 -9.27 71.43
CA LYS A 264 -24.72 -10.07 72.44
C LYS A 264 -24.23 -9.20 73.61
N ALA A 265 -23.67 -8.03 73.32
CA ALA A 265 -23.23 -7.08 74.34
C ALA A 265 -24.41 -6.57 75.18
N ALA A 266 -25.51 -6.17 74.54
CA ALA A 266 -26.74 -5.76 75.20
C ALA A 266 -27.28 -6.87 76.11
N THR A 267 -27.31 -8.12 75.62
CA THR A 267 -27.74 -9.29 76.41
C THR A 267 -26.83 -9.51 77.63
N THR A 268 -25.51 -9.36 77.46
CA THR A 268 -24.53 -9.51 78.56
C THR A 268 -24.71 -8.44 79.62
N ILE A 269 -24.88 -7.17 79.22
CA ILE A 269 -25.14 -6.04 80.11
C ILE A 269 -26.45 -6.27 80.86
N GLN A 270 -27.51 -6.65 80.15
CA GLN A 270 -28.79 -6.94 80.75
C GLN A 270 -28.72 -8.10 81.75
N ALA A 271 -28.01 -9.19 81.42
CA ALA A 271 -27.82 -10.33 82.31
C ALA A 271 -27.02 -9.93 83.57
N TYR A 272 -25.95 -9.16 83.40
CA TYR A 272 -25.15 -8.63 84.52
C TYR A 272 -26.00 -7.72 85.42
N TRP A 273 -26.79 -6.82 84.84
CA TRP A 273 -27.68 -5.93 85.57
C TRP A 273 -28.74 -6.72 86.33
N ARG A 274 -29.43 -7.66 85.67
CA ARG A 274 -30.42 -8.55 86.32
C ARG A 274 -29.80 -9.35 87.46
N GLY A 275 -28.60 -9.92 87.26
CA GLY A 275 -27.88 -10.62 88.32
C GLY A 275 -27.49 -9.70 89.49
N THR A 276 -27.09 -8.46 89.20
CA THR A 276 -26.71 -7.47 90.22
C THR A 276 -27.93 -6.98 91.00
N MET A 277 -29.04 -6.71 90.32
CA MET A 277 -30.34 -6.40 90.91
C MET A 277 -30.75 -7.47 91.93
N VAL A 278 -30.65 -8.75 91.58
CA VAL A 278 -30.97 -9.88 92.47
C VAL A 278 -29.99 -9.97 93.65
N ARG A 279 -28.68 -9.95 93.39
CA ARG A 279 -27.65 -10.08 94.44
C ARG A 279 -27.65 -8.94 95.44
N ARG A 280 -27.91 -7.71 95.01
CA ARG A 280 -27.99 -6.53 95.87
C ARG A 280 -29.40 -6.28 96.43
N GLY A 281 -30.37 -7.13 96.08
CA GLY A 281 -31.77 -6.98 96.52
C GLY A 281 -32.35 -5.63 96.12
N LEU A 282 -32.07 -5.14 94.91
CA LEU A 282 -32.59 -3.88 94.40
C LEU A 282 -33.90 -4.12 93.63
N GLY A 283 -34.84 -3.18 93.70
CA GLY A 283 -36.16 -3.30 93.08
C GLY A 283 -37.09 -4.30 93.78
N PRO A 284 -37.97 -5.03 93.06
CA PRO A 284 -38.96 -5.95 93.65
C PRO A 284 -38.35 -7.19 94.33
N PHE A 285 -37.02 -7.35 94.28
CA PHE A 285 -36.26 -8.42 94.95
C PHE A 285 -35.65 -7.99 96.29
N LYS A 286 -36.01 -6.80 96.81
CA LYS A 286 -35.70 -6.45 98.21
C LYS A 286 -36.27 -7.54 99.12
N LYS A 287 -35.40 -8.20 99.87
CA LYS A 287 -35.84 -9.09 100.95
C LYS A 287 -36.61 -8.23 101.94
N LEU A 288 -37.93 -8.36 101.93
CA LEU A 288 -38.80 -7.77 102.92
C LEU A 288 -38.51 -8.53 104.23
N ASP A 289 -37.60 -7.99 105.05
CA ASP A 289 -37.54 -8.39 106.45
C ASP A 289 -38.84 -7.92 107.09
N LYS A 290 -39.85 -8.81 107.08
CA LYS A 290 -40.90 -9.01 108.10
C LYS A 290 -41.95 -9.98 107.58
N ASN A 291 -41.91 -11.18 108.15
CA ASN A 291 -43.04 -11.85 108.81
C ASN A 291 -44.44 -11.29 108.49
N ILE A 292 -45.29 -12.09 107.84
CA ILE A 292 -46.73 -12.31 108.13
C ILE A 292 -47.32 -13.25 107.07
N GLN A 293 -47.59 -14.48 107.51
CA GLN A 293 -48.82 -15.27 107.36
C GLN A 293 -49.56 -15.33 106.01
N GLY A 294 -49.89 -16.58 105.63
CA GLY A 294 -50.36 -16.95 104.31
C GLY A 294 -51.75 -16.44 103.91
N SER A 295 -51.99 -16.48 102.60
CA SER A 295 -53.30 -16.67 102.01
C SER A 295 -53.15 -17.13 100.56
N ARG A 296 -53.85 -18.21 100.21
CA ARG A 296 -53.99 -18.78 98.87
C ARG A 296 -54.88 -17.91 97.98
N SER A 297 -54.57 -17.82 96.69
CA SER A 297 -55.52 -17.79 95.54
C SER A 297 -54.69 -17.64 94.25
N SER A 298 -54.55 -18.68 93.42
CA SER A 298 -55.41 -19.07 92.28
C SER A 298 -55.59 -18.01 91.19
N SER A 299 -55.06 -18.31 89.98
CA SER A 299 -55.57 -18.00 88.61
C SER A 299 -54.40 -18.16 87.62
N ILE A 300 -54.29 -19.23 86.83
CA ILE A 300 -54.90 -19.44 85.50
C ILE A 300 -54.79 -18.20 84.59
N ALA A 301 -53.92 -18.29 83.56
CA ALA A 301 -54.08 -17.78 82.18
C ALA A 301 -52.75 -17.99 81.43
N GLN A 302 -52.63 -19.02 80.59
CA GLN A 302 -52.77 -18.96 79.12
C GLN A 302 -51.82 -17.98 78.41
N ARG A 303 -50.89 -18.59 77.63
CA ARG A 303 -50.08 -17.99 76.56
C ARG A 303 -50.96 -17.40 75.46
N PRO A 304 -50.47 -16.36 74.78
CA PRO A 304 -50.19 -16.50 73.34
C PRO A 304 -48.70 -16.74 73.06
#